data_AF-A0A7Y1ZFA1-F1
#
_entry.id   AF-A0A7Y1ZFA1-F1
#
_cell.length_a   1.000
_cell.length_b   1.000
_cell.length_c   1.000
_cell.angle_alpha   90.00
_cell.angle_beta   90.00
_cell.angle_gamma   90.00
#
_symmetry.space_group_name_H-M   'P 1'
#
loop_
_entity.id
_entity.type
_entity.pdbx_description
1 polymer ?
#
loop_
_entity_poly.entity_id
_entity_poly.type
_entity_poly.pdbx_seq_one_letter_code
_entity_poly.pdbx_strand_id
1 'polypeptide(L)'
;MNRFNLTFSGEIQQGEQPDAVKLRFAKKFAIDDPDRLERFFSGQQVVLRRNLDRKEAAEVFQEMRQIGLVAELVKVAGDDAAVAAGGTVNKTKEKAPASKRRTVLRKKKTADRAQPSAQEHDTQLVREPVTSEQARHLAESLSGEQEAQRKARAEQDRLQAEQEKQRSMREAEVAAQSKLEEELARRKAEGEAAAREREAAARQAAKLEKARAEEARRRAAAEAAQQQAEQEREAAAREAVQREQARREAQAVAERRAQQEADARRQAEQIKQVADKERRRADEEQQRAEELARQNAALQAERREAMEKAAALEAALQESAEQARREAQQQKDRAEKRLSREKERMAKEEARLARAAATREARLEKERREAEAKAAKREAALTVKAQQAEERLKEIQVAERQAREAAKQAQAAAREQLILEQQAQAIEEQAVDRAASALSGKVGMGPARASTRTSLEVPQRGGDAAGVS
;
A
#
# COMPACT_ATOMS: atom_id res chain seq x y z
N MET A 1 19.34 42.13 17.23
CA MET A 1 20.05 40.85 17.53
C MET A 1 20.92 40.49 16.34
N ASN A 2 22.03 39.76 16.53
CA ASN A 2 22.88 39.33 15.41
C ASN A 2 22.22 38.17 14.66
N ARG A 3 21.95 38.35 13.37
CA ARG A 3 21.43 37.31 12.45
C ARG A 3 22.58 36.72 11.64
N PHE A 4 22.47 35.45 11.26
CA PHE A 4 23.49 34.73 10.50
C PHE A 4 22.88 34.02 9.28
N ASN A 5 23.63 33.97 8.20
CA ASN A 5 23.34 33.14 7.03
C ASN A 5 24.32 31.95 7.04
N LEU A 6 23.79 30.74 6.93
CA LEU A 6 24.59 29.53 6.78
C LEU A 6 24.83 29.32 5.28
N THR A 7 26.09 29.36 4.88
CA THR A 7 26.53 29.17 3.49
C THR A 7 27.37 27.91 3.36
N PHE A 8 27.40 27.34 2.15
CA PHE A 8 28.10 26.11 1.83
C PHE A 8 28.67 26.21 0.41
N SER A 9 29.93 25.81 0.22
CA SER A 9 30.71 25.97 -1.01
C SER A 9 30.79 24.71 -1.87
N GLY A 10 30.20 23.58 -1.45
CA GLY A 10 30.46 22.27 -2.05
C GLY A 10 31.67 21.53 -1.45
N GLU A 11 32.44 22.17 -0.56
CA GLU A 11 33.66 21.59 0.00
C GLU A 11 33.37 20.52 1.09
N ILE A 12 33.98 19.36 0.91
CA ILE A 12 33.83 18.18 1.78
C ILE A 12 35.06 18.09 2.70
N GLN A 13 34.83 17.73 3.97
CA GLN A 13 35.89 17.61 4.96
C GLN A 13 36.88 16.49 4.60
N GLN A 14 38.18 16.80 4.67
CA GLN A 14 39.25 15.84 4.38
C GLN A 14 39.12 14.56 5.23
N GLY A 15 39.11 13.41 4.56
CA GLY A 15 38.99 12.08 5.17
C GLY A 15 37.60 11.45 5.10
N GLU A 16 36.55 12.21 4.80
CA GLU A 16 35.20 11.65 4.57
C GLU A 16 34.98 11.23 3.11
N GLN A 17 34.13 10.22 2.90
CA GLN A 17 33.84 9.67 1.57
C GLN A 17 32.78 10.51 0.84
N PRO A 18 33.05 11.04 -0.37
CA PRO A 18 32.22 12.07 -1.00
C PRO A 18 30.78 11.61 -1.24
N ASP A 19 30.58 10.37 -1.68
CA ASP A 19 29.24 9.84 -1.97
C ASP A 19 28.43 9.56 -0.71
N ALA A 20 29.09 9.17 0.39
CA ALA A 20 28.45 9.02 1.70
C ALA A 20 28.02 10.40 2.25
N VAL A 21 28.85 11.43 2.06
CA VAL A 21 28.53 12.81 2.45
C VAL A 21 27.38 13.38 1.60
N LYS A 22 27.41 13.18 0.27
CA LYS A 22 26.29 13.51 -0.64
C LYS A 22 24.98 12.87 -0.17
N LEU A 23 24.98 11.57 0.13
CA LEU A 23 23.79 10.83 0.61
C LEU A 23 23.26 11.36 1.95
N ARG A 24 24.16 11.63 2.93
CA ARG A 24 23.80 12.21 4.23
C ARG A 24 23.19 13.61 4.07
N PHE A 25 23.76 14.46 3.20
CA PHE A 25 23.22 15.79 2.89
C PHE A 25 21.85 15.72 2.22
N ALA A 26 21.70 14.88 1.18
CA ALA A 26 20.42 14.66 0.51
C ALA A 26 19.31 14.25 1.50
N LYS A 27 19.61 13.31 2.40
CA LYS A 27 18.69 12.87 3.46
C LYS A 27 18.38 13.97 4.49
N LYS A 28 19.34 14.82 4.84
CA LYS A 28 19.14 15.92 5.81
C LYS A 28 18.27 17.05 5.26
N PHE A 29 18.34 17.30 3.95
CA PHE A 29 17.59 18.36 3.27
C PHE A 29 16.37 17.88 2.46
N ALA A 30 16.07 16.57 2.48
CA ALA A 30 15.01 15.94 1.69
C ALA A 30 15.11 16.26 0.19
N ILE A 31 16.30 16.04 -0.39
CA ILE A 31 16.58 16.23 -1.81
C ILE A 31 16.61 14.87 -2.49
N ASP A 32 15.48 14.48 -3.09
CA ASP A 32 15.33 13.21 -3.83
C ASP A 32 15.89 13.29 -5.28
N ASP A 33 16.23 14.49 -5.73
CA ASP A 33 16.66 14.83 -7.10
C ASP A 33 18.20 14.88 -7.19
N PRO A 34 18.86 13.93 -7.91
CA PRO A 34 20.31 13.85 -7.98
C PRO A 34 20.92 15.02 -8.77
N ASP A 35 20.25 15.51 -9.83
CA ASP A 35 20.73 16.63 -10.65
C ASP A 35 20.73 17.94 -9.86
N ARG A 36 19.85 18.07 -8.86
CA ARG A 36 19.92 19.15 -7.85
C ARG A 36 21.03 18.91 -6.85
N LEU A 37 21.18 17.68 -6.35
CA LEU A 37 22.20 17.33 -5.37
C LEU A 37 23.59 17.72 -5.87
N GLU A 38 23.96 17.36 -7.10
CA GLU A 38 25.27 17.67 -7.66
C GLU A 38 25.53 19.18 -7.80
N ARG A 39 24.49 20.00 -8.04
CA ARG A 39 24.63 21.46 -8.11
C ARG A 39 25.04 22.08 -6.77
N PHE A 40 24.68 21.49 -5.63
CA PHE A 40 25.17 21.94 -4.31
C PHE A 40 26.66 21.61 -4.09
N PHE A 41 27.21 20.63 -4.81
CA PHE A 41 28.62 20.24 -4.74
C PHE A 41 29.45 20.78 -5.93
N SER A 42 28.92 21.76 -6.68
CA SER A 42 29.53 22.34 -7.89
C SER A 42 30.69 23.33 -7.64
N GLY A 43 31.05 23.59 -6.38
CA GLY A 43 31.97 24.67 -6.01
C GLY A 43 31.30 26.05 -5.84
N GLN A 44 30.03 26.19 -6.22
CA GLN A 44 29.29 27.46 -6.05
C GLN A 44 28.83 27.64 -4.61
N GLN A 45 29.06 28.83 -4.02
CA GLN A 45 28.56 29.15 -2.68
C GLN A 45 27.02 29.32 -2.68
N VAL A 46 26.32 28.42 -1.98
CA VAL A 46 24.86 28.42 -1.81
C VAL A 46 24.50 28.72 -0.35
N VAL A 47 23.43 29.51 -0.15
CA VAL A 47 22.92 29.84 1.19
C VAL A 47 21.86 28.80 1.61
N LEU A 48 22.23 27.87 2.49
CA LEU A 48 21.35 26.78 2.94
C LEU A 48 20.21 27.27 3.85
N ARG A 49 20.50 28.23 4.74
CA ARG A 49 19.48 28.97 5.52
C ARG A 49 19.90 30.41 5.74
N ARG A 50 18.91 31.31 5.76
CA ARG A 50 19.06 32.74 6.02
C ARG A 50 18.51 33.13 7.38
N ASN A 51 19.00 34.24 7.93
CA ASN A 51 18.45 34.90 9.12
C ASN A 51 18.35 34.00 10.38
N LEU A 52 19.24 33.03 10.55
CA LEU A 52 19.32 32.21 11.77
C LEU A 52 19.69 33.06 12.98
N ASP A 53 19.09 32.77 14.14
CA ASP A 53 19.55 33.32 15.42
C ASP A 53 20.82 32.61 15.90
N ARG A 54 21.61 33.27 16.76
CA ARG A 54 22.95 32.79 17.20
C ARG A 54 22.98 31.33 17.70
N LYS A 55 21.89 30.86 18.33
CA LYS A 55 21.77 29.48 18.84
C LYS A 55 21.55 28.48 17.70
N GLU A 56 20.52 28.70 16.88
CA GLU A 56 20.20 27.88 15.71
C GLU A 56 21.37 27.83 14.71
N ALA A 57 22.05 28.97 14.51
CA ALA A 57 23.22 29.08 13.65
C ALA A 57 24.35 28.14 14.10
N ALA A 58 24.63 28.07 15.40
CA ALA A 58 25.64 27.18 15.95
C ALA A 58 25.21 25.69 15.87
N GLU A 59 23.93 25.40 16.17
CA GLU A 59 23.37 24.05 16.10
C GLU A 59 23.44 23.49 14.67
N VAL A 60 22.92 24.19 13.67
CA VAL A 60 22.93 23.71 12.27
C VAL A 60 24.35 23.68 11.69
N PHE A 61 25.24 24.60 12.08
CA PHE A 61 26.66 24.54 11.70
C PHE A 61 27.36 23.29 12.26
N GLN A 62 27.05 22.90 13.50
CA GLN A 62 27.56 21.67 14.11
C GLN A 62 27.01 20.43 13.38
N GLU A 63 25.74 20.42 12.99
CA GLU A 63 25.15 19.35 12.17
C GLU A 63 25.84 19.22 10.79
N MET A 64 26.14 20.33 10.10
CA MET A 64 26.84 20.28 8.81
C MET A 64 28.24 19.64 8.95
N ARG A 65 28.97 19.98 10.02
CA ARG A 65 30.26 19.33 10.33
C ARG A 65 30.11 17.84 10.68
N GLN A 66 29.07 17.44 11.41
CA GLN A 66 28.79 16.02 11.69
C GLN A 66 28.46 15.22 10.41
N ILE A 67 27.94 15.88 9.37
CA ILE A 67 27.69 15.25 8.06
C ILE A 67 28.98 15.07 7.24
N GLY A 68 30.00 15.88 7.50
CA GLY A 68 31.28 15.91 6.77
C GLY A 68 31.47 17.12 5.86
N LEU A 69 30.77 18.23 6.11
CA LEU A 69 30.72 19.41 5.22
C LEU A 69 31.45 20.62 5.80
N VAL A 70 32.13 21.38 4.92
CA VAL A 70 32.71 22.68 5.25
C VAL A 70 31.68 23.77 4.95
N ALA A 71 30.93 24.16 6.00
CA ALA A 71 30.01 25.30 5.96
C ALA A 71 30.62 26.55 6.59
N GLU A 72 30.07 27.73 6.26
CA GLU A 72 30.49 29.03 6.82
C GLU A 72 29.28 29.81 7.37
N LEU A 73 29.46 30.46 8.52
CA LEU A 73 28.46 31.33 9.16
C LEU A 73 28.73 32.81 8.89
N VAL A 74 28.13 33.34 7.82
CA VAL A 74 28.24 34.75 7.45
C VAL A 74 27.31 35.57 8.36
N LYS A 75 27.90 36.47 9.17
CA LYS A 75 27.13 37.41 10.00
C LYS A 75 26.46 38.46 9.12
N VAL A 76 25.15 38.61 9.23
CA VAL A 76 24.39 39.66 8.55
C VAL A 76 24.51 40.96 9.34
N ALA A 77 25.04 42.02 8.70
CA ALA A 77 24.98 43.39 9.21
C ALA A 77 23.53 43.90 9.16
N GLY A 78 23.14 44.83 10.04
CA GLY A 78 21.74 45.15 10.32
C GLY A 78 20.93 45.70 9.14
N ASP A 79 21.60 46.21 8.12
CA ASP A 79 21.03 47.11 7.11
C ASP A 79 20.65 46.41 5.79
N ASP A 80 21.33 45.31 5.43
CA ASP A 80 21.06 44.55 4.19
C ASP A 80 19.77 43.70 4.23
N ALA A 81 19.16 43.55 5.41
CA ALA A 81 17.96 42.75 5.61
C ALA A 81 16.73 43.25 4.81
N ALA A 82 16.77 44.48 4.30
CA ALA A 82 15.67 45.12 3.56
C ALA A 82 15.77 45.00 2.03
N VAL A 83 16.94 44.69 1.46
CA VAL A 83 17.19 44.89 0.01
C VAL A 83 17.04 43.60 -0.82
N ALA A 84 17.20 42.42 -0.20
CA ALA A 84 17.19 41.13 -0.88
C ALA A 84 15.79 40.57 -1.26
N ALA A 85 14.73 41.39 -1.22
CA ALA A 85 13.35 41.05 -1.58
C ALA A 85 12.93 41.65 -2.93
N GLY A 86 13.76 41.47 -3.96
CA GLY A 86 13.63 42.15 -5.25
C GLY A 86 12.66 41.51 -6.24
N GLY A 87 11.40 41.95 -6.24
CA GLY A 87 10.41 41.68 -7.29
C GLY A 87 9.05 42.32 -6.93
N THR A 88 8.40 43.15 -7.75
CA THR A 88 8.58 43.42 -9.19
C THR A 88 8.52 44.93 -9.49
N VAL A 89 8.99 45.32 -10.68
CA VAL A 89 8.97 46.71 -11.20
C VAL A 89 7.57 47.34 -11.15
N ASN A 90 7.47 48.57 -10.65
CA ASN A 90 6.66 49.58 -11.34
C ASN A 90 7.20 51.01 -11.17
N LYS A 91 6.87 51.89 -12.11
CA LYS A 91 7.69 53.08 -12.45
C LYS A 91 6.83 54.29 -12.81
N THR A 92 6.59 55.19 -11.85
CA THR A 92 5.81 56.42 -12.07
C THR A 92 6.54 57.65 -11.54
N LYS A 93 6.91 58.55 -12.45
CA LYS A 93 7.21 59.96 -12.12
C LYS A 93 5.87 60.68 -11.91
N GLU A 94 5.81 61.70 -11.06
CA GLU A 94 5.78 63.11 -11.52
C GLU A 94 5.61 64.15 -10.39
N LYS A 95 6.27 65.30 -10.61
CA LYS A 95 5.86 66.69 -10.27
C LYS A 95 5.13 67.03 -8.96
N ALA A 96 5.87 67.74 -8.10
CA ALA A 96 5.42 69.02 -7.54
C ALA A 96 5.49 70.14 -8.65
N PRO A 97 5.07 71.42 -8.45
CA PRO A 97 4.78 72.14 -7.20
C PRO A 97 3.59 73.14 -7.27
N ALA A 98 3.65 74.22 -6.45
CA ALA A 98 2.86 75.47 -6.46
C ALA A 98 1.48 75.47 -5.75
N SER A 99 0.95 76.58 -5.18
CA SER A 99 1.53 77.87 -4.72
C SER A 99 0.45 78.76 -4.03
N LYS A 100 0.83 79.55 -3.00
CA LYS A 100 0.32 80.89 -2.55
C LYS A 100 0.92 81.20 -1.14
N ARG A 101 1.49 82.36 -0.76
CA ARG A 101 1.17 83.83 -0.86
C ARG A 101 -0.10 84.22 -0.07
N ARG A 102 -0.18 85.25 0.80
CA ARG A 102 0.70 86.36 1.31
C ARG A 102 0.75 86.32 2.86
N THR A 103 1.58 87.00 3.68
CA THR A 103 2.52 88.18 3.68
C THR A 103 2.03 89.61 4.05
N VAL A 104 2.56 90.10 5.20
CA VAL A 104 2.82 91.47 5.77
C VAL A 104 1.71 92.49 6.13
N LEU A 105 1.63 92.83 7.44
CA LEU A 105 1.80 94.17 8.10
C LEU A 105 1.61 94.01 9.64
N ARG A 106 2.27 94.64 10.64
CA ARG A 106 3.45 95.54 10.84
C ARG A 106 3.18 97.06 11.13
N LYS A 107 3.77 97.56 12.24
CA LYS A 107 3.67 98.90 12.94
C LYS A 107 2.36 99.13 13.73
N LYS A 108 2.29 99.67 14.97
CA LYS A 108 3.22 100.26 15.97
C LYS A 108 3.60 101.77 15.85
N LYS A 109 3.34 102.51 16.96
CA LYS A 109 4.07 103.69 17.54
C LYS A 109 3.45 105.13 17.47
N THR A 110 3.01 105.64 18.64
CA THR A 110 3.14 107.01 19.25
C THR A 110 2.91 108.34 18.50
N ALA A 111 2.02 109.16 19.09
CA ALA A 111 2.19 110.56 19.60
C ALA A 111 2.42 111.79 18.69
N ASP A 112 1.52 112.78 18.85
CA ASP A 112 1.69 114.26 18.95
C ASP A 112 0.39 114.81 19.60
N ARG A 113 0.24 115.95 20.31
CA ARG A 113 0.99 117.20 20.56
C ARG A 113 0.87 118.31 19.49
N ALA A 114 -0.17 119.14 19.58
CA ALA A 114 -0.16 120.53 19.07
C ALA A 114 -1.23 121.45 19.73
N GLN A 115 -0.78 122.58 20.27
CA GLN A 115 -1.44 123.91 20.31
C GLN A 115 -0.78 124.78 19.18
N PRO A 116 -1.08 126.08 18.88
CA PRO A 116 -1.70 127.12 19.73
C PRO A 116 -2.59 128.20 19.02
N SER A 117 -2.93 129.29 19.76
CA SER A 117 -3.16 130.69 19.30
C SER A 117 -4.49 131.02 18.57
N ALA A 118 -4.98 132.28 18.48
CA ALA A 118 -4.43 133.62 18.81
C ALA A 118 -5.52 134.70 19.11
N GLN A 119 -5.09 135.94 19.43
CA GLN A 119 -5.80 137.26 19.46
C GLN A 119 -6.82 137.51 20.61
N GLU A 120 -6.94 138.65 21.34
CA GLU A 120 -6.43 140.06 21.36
C GLU A 120 -7.45 141.19 21.02
N HIS A 121 -7.16 142.43 21.48
CA HIS A 121 -7.87 143.73 21.34
C HIS A 121 -8.97 144.10 22.39
N ASP A 122 -9.15 145.36 22.85
CA ASP A 122 -8.31 146.60 22.82
C ASP A 122 -8.83 147.76 23.76
N THR A 123 -7.95 148.72 24.15
CA THR A 123 -8.13 150.16 24.58
C THR A 123 -9.19 150.60 25.67
N GLN A 124 -9.25 151.83 26.26
CA GLN A 124 -8.53 153.15 26.13
C GLN A 124 -8.65 154.10 27.39
N LEU A 125 -7.55 154.83 27.75
CA LEU A 125 -7.44 156.23 28.32
C LEU A 125 -8.32 156.69 29.55
N VAL A 126 -8.30 157.90 30.19
CA VAL A 126 -7.52 159.19 30.27
C VAL A 126 -7.68 159.78 31.73
N ARG A 127 -6.72 160.41 32.46
CA ARG A 127 -6.26 161.86 32.58
C ARG A 127 -7.38 162.91 32.91
N GLU A 128 -7.22 164.04 33.62
CA GLU A 128 -6.19 164.69 34.49
C GLU A 128 -6.81 165.88 35.35
N PRO A 129 -6.09 166.54 36.31
CA PRO A 129 -6.66 167.47 37.32
C PRO A 129 -6.36 169.00 37.11
N VAL A 130 -7.00 169.89 37.91
CA VAL A 130 -6.70 171.36 37.99
C VAL A 130 -6.86 171.91 39.44
N THR A 131 -6.26 173.08 39.74
CA THR A 131 -6.09 173.72 41.07
C THR A 131 -6.61 175.19 41.11
N SER A 132 -6.27 175.94 42.18
CA SER A 132 -6.34 177.42 42.34
C SER A 132 -7.74 178.03 42.65
N GLU A 133 -7.95 178.70 43.79
CA GLU A 133 -7.56 180.08 44.19
C GLU A 133 -8.44 181.22 43.62
N GLN A 134 -9.56 181.48 44.30
CA GLN A 134 -10.31 182.75 44.33
C GLN A 134 -11.30 182.68 45.52
N ALA A 135 -11.55 183.72 46.33
CA ALA A 135 -10.94 185.05 46.41
C ALA A 135 -10.88 185.53 47.88
N ARG A 136 -10.08 186.57 48.17
CA ARG A 136 -9.94 187.17 49.52
C ARG A 136 -10.86 188.40 49.71
N HIS A 137 -10.90 188.88 50.96
CA HIS A 137 -11.43 190.17 51.45
C HIS A 137 -12.95 190.31 51.67
N LEU A 138 -13.33 190.48 52.95
CA LEU A 138 -14.09 191.65 53.45
C LEU A 138 -14.07 191.71 55.00
N ALA A 139 -14.41 192.88 55.55
CA ALA A 139 -14.27 193.35 56.94
C ALA A 139 -14.58 192.33 58.07
N GLU A 140 -13.92 192.32 59.24
CA GLU A 140 -13.27 193.39 60.04
C GLU A 140 -14.24 194.35 60.76
N SER A 141 -15.04 193.81 61.69
CA SER A 141 -15.54 194.48 62.90
C SER A 141 -16.15 193.43 63.86
N LEU A 142 -16.66 193.86 65.03
CA LEU A 142 -17.32 193.01 66.06
C LEU A 142 -16.39 192.02 66.80
N SER A 143 -15.23 192.50 67.27
CA SER A 143 -14.24 191.74 68.06
C SER A 143 -14.62 191.55 69.54
N GLY A 144 -15.82 191.05 69.82
CA GLY A 144 -16.31 190.76 71.18
C GLY A 144 -17.08 189.44 71.26
N GLU A 145 -18.31 189.42 70.75
CA GLU A 145 -19.20 188.24 70.82
C GLU A 145 -18.73 187.07 69.94
N GLN A 146 -17.90 187.33 68.92
CA GLN A 146 -17.39 186.27 68.05
C GLN A 146 -16.54 185.23 68.78
N GLU A 147 -15.86 185.56 69.89
CA GLU A 147 -15.00 184.55 70.55
C GLU A 147 -15.82 183.49 71.29
N ALA A 148 -16.97 183.88 71.85
CA ALA A 148 -17.94 182.94 72.43
C ALA A 148 -18.57 182.07 71.34
N GLN A 149 -19.02 182.66 70.22
CA GLN A 149 -19.56 181.90 69.10
C GLN A 149 -18.53 180.98 68.43
N ARG A 150 -17.25 181.38 68.35
CA ARG A 150 -16.17 180.53 67.81
C ARG A 150 -15.86 179.35 68.72
N LYS A 151 -15.92 179.50 70.05
CA LYS A 151 -15.77 178.39 71.00
C LYS A 151 -16.95 177.42 70.90
N ALA A 152 -18.19 177.93 70.87
CA ALA A 152 -19.39 177.11 70.69
C ALA A 152 -19.40 176.37 69.34
N ARG A 153 -19.00 177.03 68.24
CA ARG A 153 -18.86 176.37 66.93
C ARG A 153 -17.74 175.34 66.93
N ALA A 154 -16.54 175.65 67.43
CA ALA A 154 -15.44 174.67 67.48
C ALA A 154 -15.76 173.44 68.35
N GLU A 155 -16.64 173.57 69.36
CA GLU A 155 -17.17 172.45 70.13
C GLU A 155 -18.23 171.66 69.35
N GLN A 156 -19.12 172.34 68.62
CA GLN A 156 -20.10 171.72 67.73
C GLN A 156 -19.44 171.00 66.53
N ASP A 157 -18.40 171.59 65.94
CA ASP A 157 -17.56 171.04 64.88
C ASP A 157 -16.78 169.81 65.40
N ARG A 158 -16.30 169.84 66.66
CA ARG A 158 -15.73 168.66 67.34
C ARG A 158 -16.73 167.53 67.47
N LEU A 159 -17.96 167.82 67.91
CA LEU A 159 -19.03 166.83 68.04
C LEU A 159 -19.45 166.26 66.67
N GLN A 160 -19.45 167.09 65.61
CA GLN A 160 -19.68 166.61 64.24
C GLN A 160 -18.54 165.73 63.74
N ALA A 161 -17.28 166.15 63.88
CA ALA A 161 -16.12 165.35 63.50
C ALA A 161 -16.02 164.03 64.29
N GLU A 162 -16.44 164.01 65.56
CA GLU A 162 -16.53 162.78 66.34
C GLU A 162 -17.68 161.87 65.88
N GLN A 163 -18.84 162.43 65.52
CA GLN A 163 -19.93 161.66 64.90
C GLN A 163 -19.55 161.11 63.52
N GLU A 164 -18.85 161.87 62.69
CA GLU A 164 -18.32 161.40 61.40
C GLU A 164 -17.24 160.33 61.57
N LYS A 165 -16.40 160.45 62.59
CA LYS A 165 -15.44 159.40 62.99
C LYS A 165 -16.17 158.14 63.46
N GLN A 166 -17.25 158.25 64.23
CA GLN A 166 -18.07 157.10 64.62
C GLN A 166 -18.85 156.49 63.44
N ARG A 167 -19.32 157.29 62.48
CA ARG A 167 -19.94 156.80 61.23
C ARG A 167 -18.95 156.06 60.36
N SER A 168 -17.81 156.66 60.03
CA SER A 168 -16.76 156.03 59.24
C SER A 168 -16.16 154.78 59.91
N MET A 169 -16.06 154.73 61.24
CA MET A 169 -15.73 153.49 61.96
C MET A 169 -16.80 152.40 61.75
N ARG A 170 -18.09 152.73 61.87
CA ARG A 170 -19.19 151.76 61.64
C ARG A 170 -19.31 151.33 60.18
N GLU A 171 -19.10 152.24 59.25
CA GLU A 171 -19.07 151.95 57.80
C GLU A 171 -17.87 151.06 57.45
N ALA A 172 -16.69 151.30 58.05
CA ALA A 172 -15.53 150.41 57.93
C ALA A 172 -15.78 149.03 58.59
N GLU A 173 -16.49 148.98 59.72
CA GLU A 173 -16.87 147.74 60.39
C GLU A 173 -17.86 146.92 59.54
N VAL A 174 -18.92 147.54 59.02
CA VAL A 174 -19.87 146.91 58.09
C VAL A 174 -19.19 146.49 56.78
N ALA A 175 -18.24 147.29 56.26
CA ALA A 175 -17.43 146.93 55.10
C ALA A 175 -16.42 145.81 55.38
N ALA A 176 -16.02 145.58 56.63
CA ALA A 176 -15.20 144.44 57.04
C ALA A 176 -16.06 143.19 57.24
N GLN A 177 -17.23 143.32 57.88
CA GLN A 177 -18.20 142.24 58.05
C GLN A 177 -18.68 141.70 56.69
N SER A 178 -19.11 142.57 55.77
CA SER A 178 -19.56 142.16 54.43
C SER A 178 -18.46 141.49 53.59
N LYS A 179 -17.20 141.94 53.70
CA LYS A 179 -16.06 141.24 53.06
C LYS A 179 -15.82 139.86 53.65
N LEU A 180 -15.96 139.71 54.97
CA LEU A 180 -15.81 138.42 55.65
C LEU A 180 -16.96 137.47 55.33
N GLU A 181 -18.19 137.99 55.20
CA GLU A 181 -19.34 137.22 54.68
C GLU A 181 -19.15 136.81 53.21
N GLU A 182 -18.63 137.70 52.35
CA GLU A 182 -18.31 137.38 50.96
C GLU A 182 -17.21 136.32 50.86
N GLU A 183 -16.16 136.41 51.68
CA GLU A 183 -15.11 135.39 51.71
C GLU A 183 -15.63 134.04 52.23
N LEU A 184 -16.49 134.04 53.25
CA LEU A 184 -17.18 132.84 53.71
C LEU A 184 -18.14 132.26 52.64
N ALA A 185 -18.80 133.11 51.85
CA ALA A 185 -19.64 132.69 50.74
C ALA A 185 -18.80 132.07 49.60
N ARG A 186 -17.67 132.68 49.24
CA ARG A 186 -16.70 132.14 48.27
C ARG A 186 -16.15 130.79 48.73
N ARG A 187 -15.64 130.69 49.97
CA ARG A 187 -15.13 129.43 50.55
C ARG A 187 -16.21 128.33 50.62
N LYS A 188 -17.48 128.68 50.88
CA LYS A 188 -18.61 127.73 50.81
C LYS A 188 -18.87 127.27 49.37
N ALA A 189 -18.92 128.19 48.41
CA ALA A 189 -19.13 127.87 46.99
C ALA A 189 -18.00 127.00 46.41
N GLU A 190 -16.75 127.30 46.75
CA GLU A 190 -15.57 126.48 46.42
C GLU A 190 -15.65 125.09 47.07
N GLY A 191 -16.04 125.02 48.34
CA GLY A 191 -16.27 123.75 49.05
C GLY A 191 -17.38 122.90 48.41
N GLU A 192 -18.49 123.51 48.00
CA GLU A 192 -19.57 122.84 47.26
C GLU A 192 -19.14 122.41 45.85
N ALA A 193 -18.38 123.24 45.13
CA ALA A 193 -17.85 122.89 43.81
C ALA A 193 -16.92 121.67 43.92
N ALA A 194 -15.96 121.71 44.85
CA ALA A 194 -15.05 120.58 45.12
C ALA A 194 -15.80 119.32 45.61
N ALA A 195 -16.90 119.46 46.35
CA ALA A 195 -17.76 118.34 46.73
C ALA A 195 -18.47 117.72 45.51
N ARG A 196 -19.05 118.55 44.63
CA ARG A 196 -19.72 118.12 43.39
C ARG A 196 -18.73 117.46 42.42
N GLU A 197 -17.50 117.97 42.30
CA GLU A 197 -16.43 117.34 41.51
C GLU A 197 -16.01 115.98 42.07
N ARG A 198 -15.83 115.87 43.40
CA ARG A 198 -15.54 114.59 44.06
C ARG A 198 -16.67 113.58 43.88
N GLU A 199 -17.93 114.02 43.95
CA GLU A 199 -19.08 113.15 43.69
C GLU A 199 -19.14 112.72 42.21
N ALA A 200 -18.89 113.63 41.26
CA ALA A 200 -18.82 113.32 39.84
C ALA A 200 -17.70 112.31 39.54
N ALA A 201 -16.52 112.50 40.13
CA ALA A 201 -15.38 111.58 40.03
C ALA A 201 -15.70 110.20 40.63
N ALA A 202 -16.34 110.14 41.81
CA ALA A 202 -16.79 108.88 42.41
C ALA A 202 -17.84 108.16 41.55
N ARG A 203 -18.81 108.90 40.99
CA ARG A 203 -19.80 108.38 40.03
C ARG A 203 -19.16 107.87 38.73
N GLN A 204 -18.06 108.48 38.26
CA GLN A 204 -17.29 107.97 37.12
C GLN A 204 -16.47 106.73 37.48
N ALA A 205 -15.80 106.70 38.64
CA ALA A 205 -15.06 105.55 39.13
C ALA A 205 -15.96 104.32 39.28
N ALA A 206 -17.13 104.46 39.92
CA ALA A 206 -18.11 103.38 40.06
C ALA A 206 -18.68 102.88 38.71
N LYS A 207 -18.83 103.76 37.71
CA LYS A 207 -19.19 103.35 36.34
C LYS A 207 -18.08 102.54 35.68
N LEU A 208 -16.82 102.94 35.81
CA LEU A 208 -15.67 102.21 35.28
C LEU A 208 -15.45 100.87 35.97
N GLU A 209 -15.65 100.81 37.30
CA GLU A 209 -15.60 99.56 38.06
C GLU A 209 -16.72 98.60 37.63
N LYS A 210 -17.97 99.08 37.53
CA LYS A 210 -19.10 98.27 37.03
C LYS A 210 -18.85 97.76 35.60
N ALA A 211 -18.30 98.59 34.72
CA ALA A 211 -17.94 98.19 33.36
C ALA A 211 -16.84 97.10 33.35
N ARG A 212 -15.79 97.24 34.17
CA ARG A 212 -14.73 96.22 34.34
C ARG A 212 -15.28 94.92 34.92
N ALA A 213 -16.19 95.00 35.90
CA ALA A 213 -16.84 93.82 36.49
C ALA A 213 -17.76 93.10 35.49
N GLU A 214 -18.46 93.85 34.62
CA GLU A 214 -19.25 93.25 33.54
C GLU A 214 -18.35 92.64 32.45
N GLU A 215 -17.26 93.30 32.06
CA GLU A 215 -16.30 92.74 31.11
C GLU A 215 -15.63 91.46 31.66
N ALA A 216 -15.24 91.45 32.94
CA ALA A 216 -14.71 90.27 33.61
C ALA A 216 -15.73 89.11 33.61
N ARG A 217 -17.01 89.39 33.88
CA ARG A 217 -18.08 88.38 33.79
C ARG A 217 -18.28 87.87 32.37
N ARG A 218 -18.23 88.75 31.35
CA ARG A 218 -18.30 88.36 29.92
C ARG A 218 -17.12 87.49 29.50
N ARG A 219 -15.89 87.81 29.96
CA ARG A 219 -14.68 87.00 29.72
C ARG A 219 -14.78 85.63 30.39
N ALA A 220 -15.12 85.57 31.68
CA ALA A 220 -15.29 84.32 32.42
C ALA A 220 -16.40 83.42 31.82
N ALA A 221 -17.50 84.01 31.35
CA ALA A 221 -18.56 83.28 30.66
C ALA A 221 -18.10 82.74 29.29
N ALA A 222 -17.29 83.50 28.54
CA ALA A 222 -16.71 83.04 27.28
C ALA A 222 -15.66 81.93 27.48
N GLU A 223 -14.83 82.03 28.51
CA GLU A 223 -13.86 81.00 28.91
C GLU A 223 -14.58 79.71 29.35
N ALA A 224 -15.63 79.81 30.16
CA ALA A 224 -16.46 78.66 30.56
C ALA A 224 -17.14 78.00 29.34
N ALA A 225 -17.68 78.79 28.40
CA ALA A 225 -18.27 78.27 27.17
C ALA A 225 -17.23 77.60 26.25
N GLN A 226 -15.99 78.10 26.21
CA GLN A 226 -14.89 77.46 25.49
C GLN A 226 -14.51 76.12 26.14
N GLN A 227 -14.39 76.06 27.47
CA GLN A 227 -14.11 74.82 28.21
C GLN A 227 -15.21 73.77 28.03
N GLN A 228 -16.49 74.18 28.01
CA GLN A 228 -17.61 73.28 27.72
C GLN A 228 -17.53 72.74 26.28
N ALA A 229 -17.31 73.62 25.29
CA ALA A 229 -17.17 73.21 23.88
C ALA A 229 -15.92 72.32 23.63
N GLU A 230 -14.87 72.47 24.43
CA GLU A 230 -13.68 71.60 24.39
C GLU A 230 -13.96 70.23 25.02
N GLN A 231 -14.65 70.18 26.17
CA GLN A 231 -15.09 68.93 26.81
C GLN A 231 -16.08 68.15 25.93
N GLU A 232 -17.02 68.81 25.26
CA GLU A 232 -17.93 68.19 24.29
C GLU A 232 -17.18 67.60 23.08
N ARG A 233 -16.16 68.32 22.57
CA ARG A 233 -15.30 67.83 21.48
C ARG A 233 -14.47 66.63 21.92
N GLU A 234 -13.91 66.64 23.11
CA GLU A 234 -13.20 65.49 23.68
C GLU A 234 -14.14 64.30 23.87
N ALA A 235 -15.35 64.50 24.39
CA ALA A 235 -16.34 63.44 24.57
C ALA A 235 -16.73 62.83 23.21
N ALA A 236 -17.03 63.65 22.21
CA ALA A 236 -17.36 63.20 20.86
C ALA A 236 -16.17 62.49 20.17
N ALA A 237 -14.93 62.94 20.40
CA ALA A 237 -13.73 62.28 19.88
C ALA A 237 -13.49 60.92 20.54
N ARG A 238 -13.66 60.82 21.87
CA ARG A 238 -13.58 59.55 22.62
C ARG A 238 -14.66 58.57 22.14
N GLU A 239 -15.89 59.04 21.94
CA GLU A 239 -16.98 58.20 21.40
C GLU A 239 -16.71 57.76 19.96
N ALA A 240 -16.17 58.64 19.10
CA ALA A 240 -15.80 58.29 17.73
C ALA A 240 -14.73 57.18 17.69
N VAL A 241 -13.71 57.26 18.55
CA VAL A 241 -12.67 56.22 18.68
C VAL A 241 -13.28 54.90 19.19
N GLN A 242 -14.16 54.93 20.19
CA GLN A 242 -14.85 53.74 20.67
C GLN A 242 -15.74 53.10 19.59
N ARG A 243 -16.48 53.91 18.82
CA ARG A 243 -17.28 53.44 17.68
C ARG A 243 -16.42 52.85 16.57
N GLU A 244 -15.20 53.35 16.36
CA GLU A 244 -14.26 52.75 15.40
C GLU A 244 -13.66 51.43 15.92
N GLN A 245 -13.27 51.38 17.20
CA GLN A 245 -12.78 50.14 17.84
C GLN A 245 -13.84 49.04 17.78
N ALA A 246 -15.09 49.33 18.17
CA ALA A 246 -16.21 48.38 18.08
C ALA A 246 -16.48 47.90 16.64
N ARG A 247 -16.29 48.76 15.63
CA ARG A 247 -16.37 48.37 14.21
C ARG A 247 -15.24 47.41 13.80
N ARG A 248 -14.00 47.71 14.20
CA ARG A 248 -12.83 46.85 13.92
C ARG A 248 -12.96 45.49 14.62
N GLU A 249 -13.47 45.46 15.85
CA GLU A 249 -13.74 44.23 16.59
C GLU A 249 -14.88 43.41 15.94
N ALA A 250 -15.99 44.05 15.55
CA ALA A 250 -17.07 43.39 14.83
C ALA A 250 -16.61 42.81 13.47
N GLN A 251 -15.74 43.53 12.75
CA GLN A 251 -15.10 43.03 11.54
C GLN A 251 -14.20 41.81 11.82
N ALA A 252 -13.32 41.88 12.82
CA ALA A 252 -12.45 40.75 13.19
C ALA A 252 -13.23 39.51 13.66
N VAL A 253 -14.38 39.69 14.34
CA VAL A 253 -15.29 38.59 14.70
C VAL A 253 -15.98 38.01 13.47
N ALA A 254 -16.42 38.85 12.52
CA ALA A 254 -16.99 38.39 11.26
C ALA A 254 -15.98 37.62 10.39
N GLU A 255 -14.74 38.11 10.28
CA GLU A 255 -13.65 37.44 9.58
C GLU A 255 -13.31 36.08 10.22
N ARG A 256 -13.17 36.02 11.56
CA ARG A 256 -12.95 34.75 12.27
C ARG A 256 -14.09 33.75 12.04
N ARG A 257 -15.34 34.22 12.03
CA ARG A 257 -16.50 33.36 11.75
C ARG A 257 -16.50 32.86 10.29
N ALA A 258 -16.15 33.71 9.34
CA ALA A 258 -16.01 33.33 7.93
C ALA A 258 -14.87 32.33 7.70
N GLN A 259 -13.74 32.49 8.40
CA GLN A 259 -12.62 31.52 8.40
C GLN A 259 -13.06 30.17 8.99
N GLN A 260 -13.71 30.17 10.15
CA GLN A 260 -14.25 28.97 10.78
C GLN A 260 -15.26 28.24 9.87
N GLU A 261 -16.13 28.98 9.16
CA GLU A 261 -17.06 28.38 8.21
C GLU A 261 -16.34 27.83 6.97
N ALA A 262 -15.33 28.53 6.45
CA ALA A 262 -14.52 28.05 5.32
C ALA A 262 -13.74 26.77 5.67
N ASP A 263 -13.17 26.69 6.87
CA ASP A 263 -12.46 25.50 7.34
C ASP A 263 -13.41 24.34 7.69
N ALA A 264 -14.59 24.62 8.25
CA ALA A 264 -15.64 23.61 8.41
C ALA A 264 -16.14 23.06 7.05
N ARG A 265 -16.28 23.92 6.03
CA ARG A 265 -16.59 23.51 4.65
C ARG A 265 -15.48 22.62 4.06
N ARG A 266 -14.20 22.99 4.24
CA ARG A 266 -13.04 22.17 3.83
C ARG A 266 -13.02 20.80 4.51
N GLN A 267 -13.26 20.74 5.82
CA GLN A 267 -13.33 19.49 6.58
C GLN A 267 -14.51 18.61 6.10
N ALA A 268 -15.69 19.19 5.88
CA ALA A 268 -16.84 18.48 5.33
C ALA A 268 -16.58 17.94 3.91
N GLU A 269 -15.83 18.68 3.07
CA GLU A 269 -15.41 18.20 1.75
C GLU A 269 -14.38 17.06 1.86
N GLN A 270 -13.38 17.17 2.75
CA GLN A 270 -12.42 16.10 3.00
C GLN A 270 -13.12 14.81 3.49
N ILE A 271 -14.09 14.92 4.40
CA ILE A 271 -14.89 13.79 4.88
C ILE A 271 -15.66 13.14 3.71
N LYS A 272 -16.27 13.93 2.81
CA LYS A 272 -16.91 13.40 1.59
C LYS A 272 -15.91 12.69 0.69
N GLN A 273 -14.74 13.30 0.43
CA GLN A 273 -13.70 12.68 -0.40
C GLN A 273 -13.13 11.39 0.19
N VAL A 274 -13.13 11.22 1.53
CA VAL A 274 -12.79 9.95 2.18
C VAL A 274 -13.93 8.94 2.01
N ALA A 275 -15.17 9.30 2.33
CA ALA A 275 -16.32 8.42 2.20
C ALA A 275 -16.54 7.92 0.75
N ASP A 276 -16.32 8.78 -0.25
CA ASP A 276 -16.41 8.40 -1.67
C ASP A 276 -15.23 7.50 -2.12
N LYS A 277 -14.05 7.62 -1.49
CA LYS A 277 -12.93 6.68 -1.71
C LYS A 277 -13.18 5.33 -1.03
N GLU A 278 -13.80 5.32 0.15
CA GLU A 278 -14.17 4.10 0.87
C GLU A 278 -15.29 3.34 0.13
N ARG A 279 -16.29 4.06 -0.41
CA ARG A 279 -17.30 3.48 -1.32
C ARG A 279 -16.66 2.82 -2.53
N ARG A 280 -15.81 3.54 -3.27
CA ARG A 280 -15.10 2.96 -4.44
C ARG A 280 -14.26 1.74 -4.07
N ARG A 281 -13.62 1.72 -2.90
CA ARG A 281 -12.90 0.54 -2.40
C ARG A 281 -13.83 -0.64 -2.12
N ALA A 282 -14.99 -0.40 -1.51
CA ALA A 282 -16.00 -1.43 -1.29
C ALA A 282 -16.59 -1.94 -2.63
N ASP A 283 -16.82 -1.05 -3.60
CA ASP A 283 -17.28 -1.40 -4.95
C ASP A 283 -16.22 -2.25 -5.69
N GLU A 284 -14.93 -1.87 -5.61
CA GLU A 284 -13.80 -2.65 -6.14
C GLU A 284 -13.64 -4.01 -5.43
N GLU A 285 -13.83 -4.07 -4.11
CA GLU A 285 -13.74 -5.30 -3.33
C GLU A 285 -14.91 -6.25 -3.66
N GLN A 286 -16.13 -5.73 -3.82
CA GLN A 286 -17.28 -6.50 -4.32
C GLN A 286 -17.05 -7.02 -5.72
N GLN A 287 -16.51 -6.21 -6.64
CA GLN A 287 -16.17 -6.65 -8.00
C GLN A 287 -15.13 -7.77 -8.01
N ARG A 288 -14.08 -7.67 -7.16
CA ARG A 288 -13.07 -8.74 -7.00
C ARG A 288 -13.67 -10.00 -6.36
N ALA A 289 -14.57 -9.86 -5.38
CA ALA A 289 -15.26 -10.99 -4.78
C ALA A 289 -16.19 -11.69 -5.78
N GLU A 290 -16.92 -10.94 -6.61
CA GLU A 290 -17.69 -11.48 -7.73
C GLU A 290 -16.81 -12.17 -8.77
N GLU A 291 -15.67 -11.58 -9.15
CA GLU A 291 -14.76 -12.18 -10.12
C GLU A 291 -14.18 -13.49 -9.59
N LEU A 292 -13.71 -13.51 -8.34
CA LEU A 292 -13.25 -14.73 -7.67
C LEU A 292 -14.38 -15.77 -7.55
N ALA A 293 -15.63 -15.36 -7.29
CA ALA A 293 -16.76 -16.27 -7.28
C ALA A 293 -17.03 -16.88 -8.69
N ARG A 294 -16.93 -16.09 -9.75
CA ARG A 294 -17.06 -16.54 -11.15
C ARG A 294 -15.91 -17.49 -11.54
N GLN A 295 -14.67 -17.16 -11.19
CA GLN A 295 -13.49 -18.02 -11.41
C GLN A 295 -13.63 -19.37 -10.68
N ASN A 296 -14.05 -19.36 -9.40
CA ASN A 296 -14.32 -20.58 -8.63
C ASN A 296 -15.50 -21.40 -9.20
N ALA A 297 -16.56 -20.75 -9.69
CA ALA A 297 -17.67 -21.42 -10.34
C ALA A 297 -17.25 -22.08 -11.67
N ALA A 298 -16.42 -21.42 -12.47
CA ALA A 298 -15.84 -21.98 -13.69
C ALA A 298 -14.96 -23.21 -13.39
N LEU A 299 -14.05 -23.11 -12.42
CA LEU A 299 -13.20 -24.24 -12.01
C LEU A 299 -14.01 -25.40 -11.42
N GLN A 300 -15.14 -25.13 -10.75
CA GLN A 300 -16.08 -26.18 -10.34
C GLN A 300 -16.82 -26.83 -11.53
N ALA A 301 -17.16 -26.06 -12.57
CA ALA A 301 -17.76 -26.60 -13.79
C ALA A 301 -16.77 -27.48 -14.57
N GLU A 302 -15.54 -27.00 -14.79
CA GLU A 302 -14.45 -27.79 -15.38
C GLU A 302 -14.19 -29.08 -14.60
N ARG A 303 -14.20 -29.02 -13.26
CA ARG A 303 -14.03 -30.20 -12.41
C ARG A 303 -15.20 -31.20 -12.52
N ARG A 304 -16.43 -30.72 -12.73
CA ARG A 304 -17.59 -31.60 -13.00
C ARG A 304 -17.48 -32.25 -14.37
N GLU A 305 -17.17 -31.47 -15.41
CA GLU A 305 -16.97 -31.99 -16.77
C GLU A 305 -15.80 -33.00 -16.81
N ALA A 306 -14.73 -32.77 -16.04
CA ALA A 306 -13.64 -33.73 -15.88
C ALA A 306 -14.07 -35.01 -15.13
N MET A 307 -14.91 -34.92 -14.10
CA MET A 307 -15.49 -36.10 -13.44
C MET A 307 -16.43 -36.88 -14.36
N GLU A 308 -17.27 -36.20 -15.13
CA GLU A 308 -18.18 -36.83 -16.10
C GLU A 308 -17.41 -37.54 -17.23
N LYS A 309 -16.35 -36.91 -17.76
CA LYS A 309 -15.42 -37.54 -18.71
C LYS A 309 -14.69 -38.73 -18.11
N ALA A 310 -14.23 -38.64 -16.86
CA ALA A 310 -13.58 -39.75 -16.17
C ALA A 310 -14.54 -40.93 -15.94
N ALA A 311 -15.78 -40.66 -15.50
CA ALA A 311 -16.81 -41.67 -15.32
C ALA A 311 -17.23 -42.32 -16.65
N ALA A 312 -17.31 -41.55 -17.75
CA ALA A 312 -17.58 -42.08 -19.08
C ALA A 312 -16.44 -42.97 -19.60
N LEU A 313 -15.18 -42.60 -19.34
CA LEU A 313 -14.01 -43.45 -19.65
C LEU A 313 -13.99 -44.73 -18.79
N GLU A 314 -14.33 -44.64 -17.50
CA GLU A 314 -14.44 -45.81 -16.65
C GLU A 314 -15.57 -46.75 -17.10
N ALA A 315 -16.74 -46.21 -17.44
CA ALA A 315 -17.84 -46.99 -18.00
C ALA A 315 -17.45 -47.68 -19.31
N ALA A 316 -16.78 -46.99 -20.24
CA ALA A 316 -16.28 -47.58 -21.47
C ALA A 316 -15.23 -48.69 -21.24
N LEU A 317 -14.38 -48.55 -20.23
CA LEU A 317 -13.44 -49.59 -19.79
C LEU A 317 -14.17 -50.79 -19.16
N GLN A 318 -15.22 -50.56 -18.38
CA GLN A 318 -16.06 -51.63 -17.81
C GLN A 318 -16.82 -52.38 -18.91
N GLU A 319 -17.42 -51.69 -19.88
CA GLU A 319 -18.07 -52.31 -21.04
C GLU A 319 -17.07 -53.12 -21.89
N SER A 320 -15.87 -52.57 -22.15
CA SER A 320 -14.81 -53.30 -22.86
C SER A 320 -14.35 -54.54 -22.10
N ALA A 321 -14.22 -54.47 -20.76
CA ALA A 321 -13.89 -55.61 -19.92
C ALA A 321 -15.01 -56.66 -19.89
N GLU A 322 -16.28 -56.25 -19.93
CA GLU A 322 -17.41 -57.17 -20.11
C GLU A 322 -17.42 -57.84 -21.48
N GLN A 323 -17.17 -57.09 -22.55
CA GLN A 323 -17.06 -57.66 -23.91
C GLN A 323 -15.92 -58.69 -23.96
N ALA A 324 -14.74 -58.36 -23.44
CA ALA A 324 -13.62 -59.30 -23.34
C ALA A 324 -13.95 -60.55 -22.50
N ARG A 325 -14.70 -60.42 -21.39
CA ARG A 325 -15.19 -61.57 -20.60
C ARG A 325 -16.19 -62.43 -21.39
N ARG A 326 -17.13 -61.81 -22.12
CA ARG A 326 -18.11 -62.50 -22.97
C ARG A 326 -17.41 -63.25 -24.12
N GLU A 327 -16.38 -62.65 -24.73
CA GLU A 327 -15.55 -63.30 -25.74
C GLU A 327 -14.71 -64.45 -25.16
N ALA A 328 -14.06 -64.25 -24.02
CA ALA A 328 -13.29 -65.31 -23.35
C ALA A 328 -14.17 -66.51 -22.97
N GLN A 329 -15.40 -66.27 -22.49
CA GLN A 329 -16.36 -67.33 -22.24
C GLN A 329 -16.81 -68.01 -23.55
N GLN A 330 -17.08 -67.28 -24.63
CA GLN A 330 -17.34 -67.89 -25.93
C GLN A 330 -16.16 -68.72 -26.46
N GLN A 331 -14.92 -68.28 -26.24
CA GLN A 331 -13.72 -69.05 -26.61
C GLN A 331 -13.62 -70.34 -25.78
N LYS A 332 -13.88 -70.27 -24.47
CA LYS A 332 -13.98 -71.44 -23.58
C LYS A 332 -15.07 -72.41 -24.04
N ASP A 333 -16.29 -71.95 -24.27
CA ASP A 333 -17.39 -72.76 -24.80
C ASP A 333 -17.03 -73.42 -26.14
N ARG A 334 -16.34 -72.70 -27.04
CA ARG A 334 -15.85 -73.23 -28.33
C ARG A 334 -14.75 -74.27 -28.12
N ALA A 335 -13.86 -74.09 -27.14
CA ALA A 335 -12.82 -75.04 -26.79
C ALA A 335 -13.40 -76.33 -26.17
N GLU A 336 -14.34 -76.20 -25.23
CA GLU A 336 -15.07 -77.34 -24.65
C GLU A 336 -15.87 -78.10 -25.71
N LYS A 337 -16.53 -77.39 -26.65
CA LYS A 337 -17.21 -77.99 -27.81
C LYS A 337 -16.26 -78.61 -28.84
N ARG A 338 -14.98 -78.23 -28.88
CA ARG A 338 -13.94 -78.93 -29.66
C ARG A 338 -13.51 -80.20 -28.95
N LEU A 339 -13.17 -80.09 -27.66
CA LEU A 339 -12.70 -81.18 -26.82
C LEU A 339 -13.75 -82.28 -26.61
N SER A 340 -15.05 -81.95 -26.58
CA SER A 340 -16.13 -82.95 -26.57
C SER A 340 -16.26 -83.68 -27.90
N ARG A 341 -16.20 -82.98 -29.04
CA ARG A 341 -16.15 -83.59 -30.39
C ARG A 341 -14.90 -84.43 -30.61
N GLU A 342 -13.78 -84.05 -30.00
CA GLU A 342 -12.53 -84.81 -30.04
C GLU A 342 -12.63 -86.09 -29.22
N LYS A 343 -13.14 -86.02 -27.98
CA LYS A 343 -13.49 -87.22 -27.19
C LYS A 343 -14.49 -88.13 -27.91
N GLU A 344 -15.50 -87.56 -28.58
CA GLU A 344 -16.46 -88.31 -29.39
C GLU A 344 -15.79 -89.00 -30.60
N ARG A 345 -14.81 -88.36 -31.25
CA ARG A 345 -14.00 -88.96 -32.31
C ARG A 345 -13.12 -90.10 -31.77
N MET A 346 -12.42 -89.89 -30.66
CA MET A 346 -11.60 -90.91 -30.01
C MET A 346 -12.44 -92.13 -29.62
N ALA A 347 -13.60 -91.93 -28.98
CA ALA A 347 -14.51 -93.02 -28.62
C ALA A 347 -15.08 -93.76 -29.86
N LYS A 348 -15.33 -93.05 -30.97
CA LYS A 348 -15.75 -93.67 -32.24
C LYS A 348 -14.62 -94.46 -32.91
N GLU A 349 -13.38 -94.00 -32.81
CA GLU A 349 -12.21 -94.74 -33.29
C GLU A 349 -11.91 -95.96 -32.42
N GLU A 350 -11.94 -95.82 -31.10
CA GLU A 350 -11.81 -96.93 -30.14
C GLU A 350 -12.89 -97.99 -30.39
N ALA A 351 -14.15 -97.59 -30.55
CA ALA A 351 -15.24 -98.51 -30.92
C ALA A 351 -15.05 -99.16 -32.31
N ARG A 352 -14.40 -98.48 -33.26
CA ARG A 352 -14.04 -99.05 -34.58
C ARG A 352 -12.92 -100.08 -34.43
N LEU A 353 -11.89 -99.79 -33.63
CA LEU A 353 -10.79 -100.69 -33.34
C LEU A 353 -11.26 -101.93 -32.55
N ALA A 354 -12.12 -101.76 -31.55
CA ALA A 354 -12.73 -102.87 -30.80
C ALA A 354 -13.57 -103.78 -31.70
N ARG A 355 -14.37 -103.22 -32.62
CA ARG A 355 -15.11 -104.01 -33.63
C ARG A 355 -14.17 -104.75 -34.59
N ALA A 356 -13.07 -104.12 -35.02
CA ALA A 356 -12.07 -104.76 -35.86
C ALA A 356 -11.32 -105.89 -35.12
N ALA A 357 -11.00 -105.71 -33.84
CA ALA A 357 -10.42 -106.73 -32.97
C ALA A 357 -11.36 -107.93 -32.81
N ALA A 358 -12.62 -107.71 -32.41
CA ALA A 358 -13.62 -108.78 -32.30
C ALA A 358 -13.85 -109.53 -33.63
N THR A 359 -13.79 -108.83 -34.77
CA THR A 359 -13.87 -109.45 -36.10
C THR A 359 -12.64 -110.32 -36.40
N ARG A 360 -11.45 -109.89 -35.97
CA ARG A 360 -10.20 -110.66 -36.09
C ARG A 360 -10.20 -111.88 -35.16
N GLU A 361 -10.70 -111.74 -33.93
CA GLU A 361 -10.82 -112.84 -32.97
C GLU A 361 -11.81 -113.91 -33.46
N ALA A 362 -13.02 -113.51 -33.90
CA ALA A 362 -13.99 -114.44 -34.50
C ALA A 362 -13.44 -115.18 -35.73
N ARG A 363 -12.58 -114.51 -36.53
CA ARG A 363 -11.87 -115.15 -37.64
C ARG A 363 -10.83 -116.15 -37.16
N LEU A 364 -10.00 -115.79 -36.17
CA LEU A 364 -9.00 -116.69 -35.59
C LEU A 364 -9.65 -117.90 -34.88
N GLU A 365 -10.81 -117.71 -34.25
CA GLU A 365 -11.56 -118.80 -33.64
C GLU A 365 -12.14 -119.75 -34.71
N LYS A 366 -12.67 -119.20 -35.81
CA LYS A 366 -13.07 -120.02 -36.97
C LYS A 366 -11.89 -120.80 -37.55
N GLU A 367 -10.74 -120.15 -37.73
CA GLU A 367 -9.51 -120.78 -38.24
C GLU A 367 -8.99 -121.87 -37.27
N ARG A 368 -9.13 -121.69 -35.94
CA ARG A 368 -8.88 -122.75 -34.93
C ARG A 368 -9.84 -123.93 -35.06
N ARG A 369 -11.15 -123.69 -35.08
CA ARG A 369 -12.17 -124.75 -35.24
C ARG A 369 -11.97 -125.54 -36.55
N GLU A 370 -11.57 -124.86 -37.63
CA GLU A 370 -11.18 -125.52 -38.88
C GLU A 370 -9.87 -126.32 -38.78
N ALA A 371 -8.88 -125.86 -38.01
CA ALA A 371 -7.63 -126.58 -37.76
C ALA A 371 -7.86 -127.82 -36.90
N GLU A 372 -8.68 -127.72 -35.84
CA GLU A 372 -9.11 -128.83 -34.98
C GLU A 372 -9.89 -129.88 -35.79
N ALA A 373 -10.83 -129.46 -36.64
CA ALA A 373 -11.54 -130.36 -37.54
C ALA A 373 -10.62 -131.04 -38.58
N LYS A 374 -9.52 -130.39 -38.99
CA LYS A 374 -8.47 -130.98 -39.85
C LYS A 374 -7.55 -131.93 -39.05
N ALA A 375 -7.29 -131.65 -37.77
CA ALA A 375 -6.52 -132.52 -36.87
C ALA A 375 -7.28 -133.81 -36.55
N ALA A 376 -8.54 -133.73 -36.11
CA ALA A 376 -9.39 -134.89 -35.83
C ALA A 376 -9.56 -135.80 -37.07
N LYS A 377 -9.65 -135.21 -38.28
CA LYS A 377 -9.67 -136.00 -39.54
C LYS A 377 -8.33 -136.70 -39.83
N ARG A 378 -7.19 -136.11 -39.46
CA ARG A 378 -5.88 -136.77 -39.58
C ARG A 378 -5.72 -137.89 -38.55
N GLU A 379 -6.18 -137.69 -37.33
CA GLU A 379 -6.17 -138.68 -36.26
C GLU A 379 -7.07 -139.89 -36.59
N ALA A 380 -8.28 -139.65 -37.08
CA ALA A 380 -9.15 -140.70 -37.62
C ALA A 380 -8.53 -141.46 -38.80
N ALA A 381 -7.78 -140.77 -39.68
CA ALA A 381 -7.05 -141.43 -40.77
C ALA A 381 -5.82 -142.22 -40.29
N LEU A 382 -5.23 -141.87 -39.13
CA LEU A 382 -4.12 -142.62 -38.52
C LEU A 382 -4.62 -143.86 -37.77
N THR A 383 -5.75 -143.79 -37.07
CA THR A 383 -6.35 -144.96 -36.37
C THR A 383 -6.79 -146.05 -37.37
N VAL A 384 -7.41 -145.68 -38.49
CA VAL A 384 -7.73 -146.64 -39.58
C VAL A 384 -6.46 -147.29 -40.16
N LYS A 385 -5.39 -146.52 -40.35
CA LYS A 385 -4.09 -147.07 -40.80
C LYS A 385 -3.43 -147.98 -39.75
N ALA A 386 -3.59 -147.69 -38.46
CA ALA A 386 -3.10 -148.55 -37.39
C ALA A 386 -3.85 -149.89 -37.36
N GLN A 387 -5.17 -149.89 -37.51
CA GLN A 387 -5.98 -151.11 -37.64
C GLN A 387 -5.53 -151.96 -38.83
N GLN A 388 -5.37 -151.36 -40.01
CA GLN A 388 -4.87 -152.05 -41.21
C GLN A 388 -3.44 -152.60 -41.05
N ALA A 389 -2.58 -151.95 -40.24
CA ALA A 389 -1.25 -152.47 -39.91
C ALA A 389 -1.32 -153.66 -38.92
N GLU A 390 -2.25 -153.62 -37.96
CA GLU A 390 -2.48 -154.72 -37.02
C GLU A 390 -3.07 -155.96 -37.71
N GLU A 391 -3.97 -155.78 -38.68
CA GLU A 391 -4.49 -156.86 -39.54
C GLU A 391 -3.36 -157.51 -40.35
N ARG A 392 -2.51 -156.72 -41.02
CA ARG A 392 -1.33 -157.25 -41.73
C ARG A 392 -0.35 -157.98 -40.83
N LEU A 393 -0.16 -157.52 -39.58
CA LEU A 393 0.65 -158.26 -38.60
C LEU A 393 0.04 -159.61 -38.23
N LYS A 394 -1.29 -159.73 -38.17
CA LYS A 394 -1.98 -161.01 -37.95
C LYS A 394 -1.84 -161.93 -39.17
N GLU A 395 -1.98 -161.40 -40.39
CA GLU A 395 -1.72 -162.14 -41.64
C GLU A 395 -0.29 -162.70 -41.67
N ILE A 396 0.72 -161.87 -41.36
CA ILE A 396 2.14 -162.29 -41.28
C ILE A 396 2.34 -163.37 -40.22
N GLN A 397 1.71 -163.27 -39.04
CA GLN A 397 1.80 -164.31 -38.01
C GLN A 397 1.14 -165.64 -38.41
N VAL A 398 0.04 -165.60 -39.17
CA VAL A 398 -0.58 -166.81 -39.74
C VAL A 398 0.33 -167.43 -40.80
N ALA A 399 0.89 -166.61 -41.70
CA ALA A 399 1.86 -167.07 -42.70
C ALA A 399 3.12 -167.66 -42.05
N GLU A 400 3.64 -167.07 -40.97
CA GLU A 400 4.75 -167.64 -40.21
C GLU A 400 4.41 -169.00 -39.57
N ARG A 401 3.20 -169.18 -39.03
CA ARG A 401 2.78 -170.48 -38.49
C ARG A 401 2.72 -171.54 -39.58
N GLN A 402 2.08 -171.21 -40.71
CA GLN A 402 2.02 -172.10 -41.88
C GLN A 402 3.42 -172.43 -42.42
N ALA A 403 4.33 -171.45 -42.51
CA ALA A 403 5.71 -171.67 -42.92
C ALA A 403 6.49 -172.56 -41.92
N ARG A 404 6.28 -172.40 -40.61
CA ARG A 404 6.89 -173.25 -39.57
C ARG A 404 6.32 -174.68 -39.58
N GLU A 405 5.04 -174.85 -39.92
CA GLU A 405 4.41 -176.18 -40.06
C GLU A 405 4.87 -176.87 -41.35
N ALA A 406 4.92 -176.17 -42.48
CA ALA A 406 5.51 -176.66 -43.72
C ALA A 406 7.00 -177.01 -43.54
N ALA A 407 7.78 -176.21 -42.79
CA ALA A 407 9.17 -176.52 -42.47
C ALA A 407 9.31 -177.77 -41.58
N LYS A 408 8.39 -178.00 -40.63
CA LYS A 408 8.34 -179.26 -39.86
C LYS A 408 7.99 -180.46 -40.73
N GLN A 409 7.04 -180.32 -41.65
CA GLN A 409 6.69 -181.37 -42.62
C GLN A 409 7.86 -181.68 -43.55
N ALA A 410 8.56 -180.66 -44.06
CA ALA A 410 9.78 -180.82 -44.86
C ALA A 410 10.91 -181.49 -44.06
N GLN A 411 11.08 -181.16 -42.77
CA GLN A 411 12.04 -181.84 -41.89
C GLN A 411 11.65 -183.29 -41.57
N ALA A 412 10.35 -183.60 -41.51
CA ALA A 412 9.87 -184.98 -41.36
C ALA A 412 10.15 -185.79 -42.62
N ALA A 413 9.75 -185.27 -43.80
CA ALA A 413 10.02 -185.89 -45.09
C ALA A 413 11.54 -186.06 -45.36
N ALA A 414 12.37 -185.08 -45.00
CA ALA A 414 13.82 -185.18 -45.09
C ALA A 414 14.41 -186.23 -44.14
N ARG A 415 13.80 -186.46 -42.96
CA ARG A 415 14.18 -187.57 -42.07
C ARG A 415 13.74 -188.92 -42.63
N GLU A 416 12.56 -189.03 -43.23
CA GLU A 416 12.13 -190.25 -43.92
C GLU A 416 13.03 -190.57 -45.11
N GLN A 417 13.40 -189.57 -45.92
CA GLN A 417 14.40 -189.71 -46.98
C GLN A 417 15.76 -190.13 -46.42
N LEU A 418 16.24 -189.53 -45.33
CA LEU A 418 17.51 -189.92 -44.69
C LEU A 418 17.46 -191.35 -44.12
N ILE A 419 16.31 -191.81 -43.60
CA ILE A 419 16.13 -193.19 -43.13
C ILE A 419 16.14 -194.17 -44.30
N LEU A 420 15.48 -193.83 -45.42
CA LEU A 420 15.51 -194.63 -46.65
C LEU A 420 16.92 -194.65 -47.28
N GLU A 421 17.64 -193.54 -47.26
CA GLU A 421 19.02 -193.43 -47.71
C GLU A 421 19.97 -194.24 -46.81
N GLN A 422 19.79 -194.20 -45.49
CA GLN A 422 20.55 -195.05 -44.55
C GLN A 422 20.21 -196.53 -44.70
N GLN A 423 18.98 -196.90 -45.07
CA GLN A 423 18.63 -198.28 -45.40
C GLN A 423 19.25 -198.72 -46.74
N ALA A 424 19.28 -197.84 -47.75
CA ALA A 424 19.97 -198.10 -49.02
C ALA A 424 21.48 -198.24 -48.80
N GLN A 425 22.09 -197.33 -48.03
CA GLN A 425 23.50 -197.37 -47.65
C GLN A 425 23.83 -198.60 -46.80
N ALA A 426 22.96 -199.06 -45.91
CA ALA A 426 23.18 -200.31 -45.16
C ALA A 426 23.12 -201.57 -46.07
N ILE A 427 22.30 -201.55 -47.13
CA ILE A 427 22.27 -202.60 -48.15
C ILE A 427 23.53 -202.54 -49.03
N GLU A 428 23.99 -201.34 -49.37
CA GLU A 428 25.20 -201.09 -50.14
C GLU A 428 26.47 -201.44 -49.34
N GLU A 429 26.53 -201.10 -48.05
CA GLU A 429 27.63 -201.45 -47.14
C GLU A 429 27.71 -202.97 -46.92
N GLN A 430 26.58 -203.68 -46.82
CA GLN A 430 26.56 -205.15 -46.84
C GLN A 430 26.98 -205.77 -48.19
N ALA A 431 26.92 -205.03 -49.30
CA ALA A 431 27.51 -205.44 -50.57
C ALA A 431 29.00 -205.07 -50.65
N VAL A 432 29.40 -203.93 -50.09
CA VAL A 432 30.78 -203.44 -50.04
C VAL A 432 31.63 -204.28 -49.11
N ASP A 433 31.17 -204.72 -47.93
CA ASP A 433 31.93 -205.62 -47.06
C ASP A 433 32.22 -206.98 -47.73
N ARG A 434 31.31 -207.46 -48.60
CA ARG A 434 31.55 -208.65 -49.44
C ARG A 434 32.58 -208.41 -50.55
N ALA A 435 32.81 -207.16 -50.95
CA ALA A 435 33.80 -206.79 -51.96
C ALA A 435 35.15 -206.33 -51.35
N ALA A 436 35.13 -205.65 -50.20
CA ALA A 436 36.29 -205.06 -49.54
C ALA A 436 37.24 -206.13 -48.97
N SER A 437 36.70 -207.28 -48.58
CA SER A 437 37.52 -208.45 -48.20
C SER A 437 38.38 -209.02 -49.36
N ALA A 438 38.18 -208.58 -50.61
CA ALA A 438 38.94 -209.01 -51.77
C ALA A 438 40.07 -208.05 -52.21
N LEU A 439 40.04 -206.78 -51.78
CA LEU A 439 40.93 -205.72 -52.33
C LEU A 439 41.66 -204.90 -51.26
N SER A 440 42.49 -205.59 -50.48
CA SER A 440 43.61 -204.98 -49.76
C SER A 440 44.58 -204.31 -50.75
N GLY A 441 44.83 -203.00 -50.63
CA GLY A 441 45.61 -202.31 -51.68
C GLY A 441 45.99 -200.82 -51.53
N LYS A 442 46.69 -200.44 -50.44
CA LYS A 442 47.59 -199.26 -50.35
C LYS A 442 47.05 -197.81 -50.51
N VAL A 443 47.37 -197.00 -49.47
CA VAL A 443 47.83 -195.58 -49.50
C VAL A 443 46.81 -194.49 -49.92
N GLY A 444 46.68 -193.35 -49.24
CA GLY A 444 47.21 -192.94 -47.92
C GLY A 444 47.56 -191.44 -47.81
N MET A 445 46.96 -190.73 -46.83
CA MET A 445 47.20 -189.30 -46.48
C MET A 445 46.75 -188.29 -47.58
N GLY A 446 46.45 -187.01 -47.31
CA GLY A 446 46.48 -186.20 -46.07
C GLY A 446 45.53 -184.97 -46.14
N PRO A 447 45.50 -184.06 -45.13
CA PRO A 447 44.30 -183.28 -44.81
C PRO A 447 44.40 -181.73 -44.87
N ALA A 448 43.33 -181.08 -44.37
CA ALA A 448 43.09 -179.64 -44.08
C ALA A 448 42.61 -178.78 -45.26
N ARG A 449 41.65 -177.83 -45.18
CA ARG A 449 40.78 -177.15 -44.15
C ARG A 449 40.99 -175.62 -44.20
N ALA A 450 39.93 -174.88 -43.84
CA ALA A 450 39.87 -173.42 -43.56
C ALA A 450 39.94 -172.46 -44.79
N SER A 451 39.32 -171.26 -44.77
CA SER A 451 38.10 -170.83 -44.06
C SER A 451 37.54 -169.53 -44.65
N THR A 452 36.21 -169.38 -44.59
CA THR A 452 35.42 -168.12 -44.48
C THR A 452 36.06 -166.78 -44.89
N ARG A 453 35.65 -166.28 -46.07
CA ARG A 453 35.69 -164.87 -46.54
C ARG A 453 34.52 -164.72 -47.55
N THR A 454 33.87 -163.57 -47.77
CA THR A 454 34.10 -162.19 -47.30
C THR A 454 32.77 -161.43 -47.16
N SER A 455 32.82 -160.27 -46.52
CA SER A 455 31.87 -159.15 -46.54
C SER A 455 31.31 -158.77 -47.93
N LEU A 456 30.15 -158.10 -47.93
CA LEU A 456 29.83 -157.00 -48.87
C LEU A 456 28.84 -156.00 -48.23
N GLU A 457 29.29 -154.75 -48.11
CA GLU A 457 28.71 -153.46 -48.59
C GLU A 457 27.18 -153.22 -48.50
N VAL A 458 26.66 -152.07 -48.01
CA VAL A 458 26.86 -150.64 -48.37
C VAL A 458 26.25 -150.30 -49.75
N PRO A 459 25.17 -149.48 -49.80
CA PRO A 459 25.27 -148.01 -50.03
C PRO A 459 24.38 -147.17 -49.07
N GLN A 460 24.79 -145.98 -48.59
CA GLN A 460 24.89 -144.65 -49.24
C GLN A 460 23.58 -143.88 -49.51
N ARG A 461 23.67 -142.55 -49.29
CA ARG A 461 22.87 -141.42 -49.84
C ARG A 461 21.38 -141.31 -49.41
N GLY A 462 20.85 -140.10 -49.24
CA GLY A 462 21.50 -138.77 -49.21
C GLY A 462 20.65 -137.64 -49.77
N GLY A 463 20.85 -136.42 -49.26
CA GLY A 463 20.21 -135.19 -49.76
C GLY A 463 18.73 -135.03 -49.37
N ASP A 464 18.08 -133.90 -49.66
CA ASP A 464 18.64 -132.58 -50.01
C ASP A 464 17.55 -131.49 -49.91
N ALA A 465 17.91 -130.22 -50.18
CA ALA A 465 17.03 -129.04 -50.29
C ALA A 465 16.31 -128.62 -48.97
N ALA A 466 16.38 -127.36 -48.51
CA ALA A 466 15.89 -126.11 -49.12
C ALA A 466 14.35 -126.09 -49.30
N GLY A 467 13.62 -125.04 -48.91
CA GLY A 467 14.00 -123.76 -48.31
C GLY A 467 12.73 -122.88 -48.16
N VAL A 468 12.87 -121.55 -48.14
CA VAL A 468 11.76 -120.55 -48.17
C VAL A 468 10.92 -120.50 -46.88
N SER A 469 10.62 -119.33 -46.26
CA SER A 469 11.21 -117.97 -46.33
C SER A 469 10.82 -117.19 -45.07
#